data_AF-A0A957K7M7-F1
#
_entry.id   AF-A0A957K7M7-F1
#
_cell.length_a   1.000
_cell.length_b   1.000
_cell.length_c   1.000
_cell.angle_alpha   90.00
_cell.angle_beta   90.00
_cell.angle_gamma   90.00
#
_symmetry.space_group_name_H-M   'P 1'
#
loop_
_entity.id
_entity.type
_entity.pdbx_description
1 polymer ?
#
loop_
_entity_poly.entity_id
_entity_poly.type
_entity_poly.pdbx_seq_one_letter_code
_entity_poly.pdbx_strand_id
1 'polypeptide(L)'
;QLGGLSAATRGMARVLDAAGFDAILIETVGAGQAEVDIAALAHTTLVIEAPGMGDDIQTSKAGILEIADLLVVNKADRPTARQTVQALQMMLDLGHRHNDNRAGASWQVPVLSTVATTGEGVPALVDRIEAHFDYLQRSGRLQEREQERAARELEQLARQMLWRRILAEVPAATRETLTAAVANREMDPYSAAAELVAAVLPQRSDFAGDDT
;
A
#
# COMPACT_ATOMS: atom_id res chain seq x y z
N GLN A 1 9.10 4.79 -11.66
CA GLN A 1 7.70 5.17 -11.43
C GLN A 1 7.68 6.51 -10.72
N LEU A 2 6.87 7.46 -11.22
CA LEU A 2 6.60 8.77 -10.62
C LEU A 2 5.13 8.73 -10.15
N GLY A 3 4.91 8.54 -8.86
CA GLY A 3 3.59 8.39 -8.24
C GLY A 3 3.62 7.27 -7.20
N GLY A 4 3.37 7.62 -5.94
CA GLY A 4 3.44 6.72 -4.79
C GLY A 4 4.15 7.32 -3.59
N LEU A 5 3.97 6.71 -2.41
CA LEU A 5 4.66 7.10 -1.17
C LEU A 5 6.18 6.99 -1.37
N SER A 6 6.92 8.02 -0.97
CA SER A 6 8.37 8.07 -1.20
C SER A 6 9.10 6.91 -0.50
N ALA A 7 10.16 6.39 -1.12
CA ALA A 7 11.03 5.41 -0.46
C ALA A 7 11.61 5.93 0.86
N ALA A 8 11.82 7.26 0.95
CA ALA A 8 12.28 7.91 2.18
C ALA A 8 11.25 7.80 3.31
N THR A 9 9.94 7.90 3.02
CA THR A 9 8.88 7.73 4.03
C THR A 9 8.88 6.32 4.61
N ARG A 10 9.01 5.29 3.76
CA ARG A 10 9.15 3.89 4.20
C ARG A 10 10.40 3.69 5.07
N GLY A 11 11.54 4.23 4.62
CA GLY A 11 12.79 4.16 5.38
C GLY A 11 12.67 4.84 6.75
N MET A 12 12.05 6.02 6.81
CA MET A 12 11.85 6.75 8.07
C MET A 12 10.96 5.98 9.04
N ALA A 13 9.85 5.40 8.56
CA ALA A 13 8.99 4.57 9.42
C ALA A 13 9.77 3.43 10.09
N ARG A 14 10.70 2.78 9.37
CA ARG A 14 11.56 1.74 9.96
C ARG A 14 12.57 2.27 10.95
N VAL A 15 13.14 3.44 10.68
CA VAL A 15 14.09 4.07 11.61
C VAL A 15 13.38 4.40 12.92
N LEU A 16 12.16 4.92 12.85
CA LEU A 16 11.35 5.22 14.04
C LEU A 16 10.96 3.95 14.79
N ASP A 17 10.55 2.89 14.08
CA ASP A 17 10.24 1.58 14.68
C ASP A 17 11.47 0.99 15.40
N ALA A 18 12.63 0.96 14.71
CA ALA A 18 13.89 0.50 15.28
C ALA A 18 14.42 1.38 16.43
N ALA A 19 14.04 2.66 16.46
CA ALA A 19 14.35 3.58 17.56
C ALA A 19 13.42 3.40 18.77
N GLY A 20 12.42 2.51 18.69
CA GLY A 20 11.53 2.19 19.80
C GLY A 20 10.36 3.16 19.97
N PHE A 21 9.93 3.84 18.89
CA PHE A 21 8.68 4.60 18.93
C PHE A 21 7.48 3.65 18.91
N ASP A 22 6.59 3.78 19.90
CA ASP A 22 5.41 2.91 20.03
C ASP A 22 4.35 3.17 18.95
N ALA A 23 4.27 4.40 18.44
CA ALA A 23 3.29 4.82 17.44
C ALA A 23 3.93 5.71 16.37
N ILE A 24 3.66 5.41 15.11
CA ILE A 24 4.14 6.15 13.95
C ILE A 24 2.94 6.57 13.11
N LEU A 25 2.67 7.88 13.07
CA LEU A 25 1.64 8.44 12.20
C LEU A 25 2.26 8.83 10.85
N ILE A 26 1.62 8.39 9.78
CA ILE A 26 2.00 8.70 8.42
C ILE A 26 0.83 9.43 7.77
N GLU A 27 1.04 10.70 7.46
CA GLU A 27 0.06 11.56 6.79
C GLU A 27 0.45 11.72 5.32
N THR A 28 -0.54 11.73 4.43
CA THR A 28 -0.34 12.05 3.01
C THR A 28 -0.97 13.37 2.62
N VAL A 29 -0.33 14.03 1.67
CA VAL A 29 -0.78 15.31 1.14
C VAL A 29 -1.74 15.05 -0.03
N GLY A 30 -3.04 15.03 0.24
CA GLY A 30 -4.12 15.03 -0.77
C GLY A 30 -4.39 13.72 -1.52
N ALA A 31 -5.46 13.73 -2.32
CA ALA A 31 -5.94 12.58 -3.10
C ALA A 31 -5.04 12.30 -4.31
N GLY A 32 -4.57 11.06 -4.41
CA GLY A 32 -3.64 10.61 -5.45
C GLY A 32 -3.26 9.15 -5.23
N GLN A 33 -2.45 8.58 -6.12
CA GLN A 33 -2.06 7.16 -6.04
C GLN A 33 -1.26 6.76 -4.77
N ALA A 34 -1.00 7.69 -3.86
CA ALA A 34 -0.37 7.42 -2.56
C ALA A 34 -1.28 6.64 -1.61
N GLU A 35 -2.60 6.64 -1.82
CA GLU A 35 -3.60 6.01 -0.95
C GLU A 35 -3.34 4.50 -0.77
N VAL A 36 -3.11 3.79 -1.88
CA VAL A 36 -2.84 2.34 -1.88
C VAL A 36 -1.50 2.03 -1.20
N ASP A 37 -0.51 2.90 -1.37
CA ASP A 37 0.82 2.73 -0.77
C ASP A 37 0.80 2.91 0.75
N ILE A 38 -0.07 3.78 1.28
CA ILE A 38 -0.27 3.95 2.74
C ILE A 38 -0.85 2.67 3.32
N ALA A 39 -1.87 2.10 2.68
CA ALA A 39 -2.51 0.86 3.13
C ALA A 39 -1.50 -0.30 3.18
N ALA A 40 -0.56 -0.31 2.24
CA ALA A 40 0.52 -1.27 2.23
C ALA A 40 1.58 -1.03 3.33
N LEU A 41 1.63 0.14 3.97
CA LEU A 41 2.64 0.50 4.98
C LEU A 41 2.09 0.54 6.42
N ALA A 42 0.90 1.08 6.65
CA ALA A 42 0.34 1.29 7.98
C ALA A 42 -0.40 0.04 8.49
N HIS A 43 -0.32 -0.25 9.80
CA HIS A 43 -1.13 -1.33 10.39
C HIS A 43 -2.63 -1.01 10.36
N THR A 44 -2.96 0.25 10.62
CA THR A 44 -4.31 0.78 10.65
C THR A 44 -4.35 2.00 9.75
N THR A 45 -5.22 1.99 8.74
CA THR A 45 -5.43 3.12 7.83
C THR A 45 -6.69 3.89 8.22
N LEU A 46 -6.54 5.19 8.47
CA LEU A 46 -7.62 6.10 8.78
C LEU A 46 -7.94 6.92 7.54
N VAL A 47 -9.21 6.95 7.18
CA VAL A 47 -9.73 7.88 6.16
C VAL A 47 -10.54 8.95 6.88
N ILE A 48 -10.14 10.21 6.71
CA ILE A 48 -10.74 11.35 7.40
C ILE A 48 -11.44 12.25 6.39
N GLU A 49 -12.75 12.38 6.54
CA GLU A 49 -13.63 13.18 5.69
C GLU A 49 -14.22 14.36 6.45
N ALA A 50 -14.50 15.47 5.74
CA ALA A 50 -15.22 16.61 6.30
C ALA A 50 -16.67 16.67 5.79
N PRO A 51 -17.64 17.09 6.61
CA PRO A 51 -19.03 17.25 6.19
C PRO A 51 -19.20 18.22 5.03
N GLY A 52 -20.08 17.87 4.09
CA GLY A 52 -20.45 18.72 2.96
C GLY A 52 -19.59 18.58 1.71
N MET A 53 -18.58 17.70 1.68
CA MET A 53 -17.80 17.35 0.48
C MET A 53 -18.54 16.36 -0.44
N GLY A 54 -19.86 16.51 -0.60
CA GLY A 54 -20.78 15.50 -1.15
C GLY A 54 -20.43 14.92 -2.54
N ASP A 55 -19.62 15.61 -3.34
CA ASP A 55 -19.14 15.15 -4.65
C ASP A 55 -17.82 14.36 -4.58
N ASP A 56 -16.97 14.61 -3.58
CA ASP A 56 -15.66 13.97 -3.43
C ASP A 56 -15.77 12.52 -2.92
N ILE A 57 -16.73 12.26 -2.03
CA ILE A 57 -17.05 10.91 -1.54
C ILE A 57 -17.56 10.03 -2.68
N GLN A 58 -18.31 10.61 -3.63
CA GLN A 58 -18.78 9.89 -4.82
C GLN A 58 -17.69 9.66 -5.86
N THR A 59 -16.73 10.58 -5.98
CA THR A 59 -15.63 10.45 -6.94
C THR A 59 -14.56 9.46 -6.44
N SER A 60 -14.41 9.32 -5.11
CA SER A 60 -13.44 8.43 -4.46
C SER A 60 -13.96 7.01 -4.18
N LYS A 61 -15.12 6.66 -4.74
CA LYS A 61 -15.99 5.51 -4.40
C LYS A 61 -15.39 4.10 -4.44
N ALA A 62 -14.17 3.90 -4.91
CA ALA A 62 -13.54 2.58 -4.95
C ALA A 62 -12.24 2.55 -4.15
N GLY A 63 -11.28 3.43 -4.44
CA GLY A 63 -9.93 3.33 -3.85
C GLY A 63 -9.87 3.59 -2.34
N ILE A 64 -10.59 4.60 -1.84
CA ILE A 64 -10.42 5.07 -0.45
C ILE A 64 -11.17 4.19 0.56
N LEU A 65 -12.39 3.76 0.22
CA LEU A 65 -13.18 2.90 1.11
C LEU A 65 -12.61 1.49 1.20
N GLU A 66 -11.94 1.00 0.14
CA GLU A 66 -11.31 -0.33 0.12
C GLU A 66 -10.09 -0.43 1.05
N ILE A 67 -9.41 0.68 1.33
CA ILE A 67 -8.21 0.71 2.16
C ILE A 67 -8.49 1.11 3.62
N ALA A 68 -9.68 1.62 3.93
CA ALA A 68 -9.99 2.14 5.25
C ALA A 68 -10.19 1.01 6.26
N ASP A 69 -9.37 0.98 7.31
CA ASP A 69 -9.65 0.15 8.49
C ASP A 69 -10.60 0.91 9.45
N LEU A 70 -10.55 2.26 9.45
CA LEU A 70 -11.46 3.17 10.16
C LEU A 70 -11.83 4.37 9.26
N LEU A 71 -13.09 4.78 9.31
CA LEU A 71 -13.59 6.01 8.70
C LEU A 71 -13.89 7.05 9.78
N VAL A 72 -13.50 8.31 9.53
CA VAL A 72 -13.66 9.41 10.48
C VAL A 72 -14.29 10.60 9.77
N VAL A 73 -15.38 11.13 10.32
CA VAL A 73 -16.00 12.39 9.91
C VAL A 73 -15.55 13.48 10.88
N ASN A 74 -14.57 14.28 10.48
CA ASN A 74 -14.04 15.39 11.27
C ASN A 74 -14.80 16.70 10.99
N LYS A 75 -14.85 17.61 11.96
CA LYS A 75 -15.76 18.79 11.99
C LYS A 75 -17.21 18.38 12.17
N ALA A 76 -17.44 17.40 13.06
CA ALA A 76 -18.76 16.85 13.36
C ALA A 76 -19.74 17.86 14.00
N ASP A 77 -19.24 19.03 14.41
CA ASP A 77 -20.01 20.20 14.83
C ASP A 77 -20.80 20.86 13.68
N ARG A 78 -20.51 20.49 12.42
CA ARG A 78 -21.21 21.04 11.25
C ARG A 78 -22.59 20.40 11.01
N PRO A 79 -23.58 21.17 10.53
CA PRO A 79 -24.96 20.66 10.34
C PRO A 79 -25.09 19.39 9.47
N THR A 80 -24.23 19.23 8.47
CA THR A 80 -24.27 18.11 7.52
C THR A 80 -23.50 16.87 8.00
N ALA A 81 -22.87 16.90 9.19
CA ALA A 81 -22.02 15.80 9.66
C ALA A 81 -22.77 14.46 9.78
N ARG A 82 -23.97 14.49 10.35
CA ARG A 82 -24.82 13.30 10.48
C ARG A 82 -25.18 12.67 9.12
N GLN A 83 -25.38 13.50 8.09
CA GLN A 83 -25.68 13.02 6.75
C GLN A 83 -24.46 12.32 6.14
N THR A 84 -23.26 12.88 6.32
CA THR A 84 -22.00 12.26 5.88
C THR A 84 -21.76 10.91 6.57
N VAL A 85 -21.97 10.81 7.88
CA VAL A 85 -21.84 9.54 8.62
C VAL A 85 -22.79 8.48 8.05
N GLN A 86 -24.06 8.81 7.85
CA GLN A 86 -25.05 7.88 7.29
C GLN A 86 -24.68 7.45 5.86
N ALA A 87 -24.21 8.37 5.03
CA ALA A 87 -23.78 8.06 3.68
C ALA A 87 -22.62 7.06 3.66
N LEU A 88 -21.60 7.25 4.50
CA LEU A 88 -20.45 6.34 4.62
C LEU A 88 -20.88 4.95 5.11
N GLN A 89 -21.77 4.88 6.11
CA GLN A 89 -22.31 3.61 6.61
C GLN A 89 -23.06 2.86 5.50
N MET A 90 -23.93 3.54 4.75
CA MET A 90 -24.64 2.92 3.62
C MET A 90 -23.68 2.42 2.53
N MET A 91 -22.60 3.14 2.25
CA MET A 91 -21.59 2.71 1.27
C MET A 91 -20.86 1.44 1.74
N LEU A 92 -20.48 1.36 3.02
CA LEU A 92 -19.88 0.15 3.58
C LEU A 92 -20.85 -1.04 3.47
N ASP A 93 -22.12 -0.86 3.83
CA ASP A 93 -23.13 -1.94 3.77
C ASP A 93 -23.34 -2.46 2.35
N LEU A 94 -23.12 -1.63 1.32
CA LEU A 94 -23.17 -2.04 -0.09
C LEU A 94 -21.89 -2.77 -0.53
N GLY A 95 -20.73 -2.32 -0.04
CA GLY A 95 -19.42 -2.92 -0.33
C GLY A 95 -19.23 -4.29 0.31
N HIS A 96 -19.66 -4.48 1.56
CA HIS A 96 -19.54 -5.76 2.28
C HIS A 96 -20.33 -6.89 1.60
N ARG A 97 -21.49 -6.57 1.01
CA ARG A 97 -22.31 -7.54 0.25
C ARG A 97 -21.59 -8.16 -0.96
N HIS A 98 -20.48 -7.58 -1.42
CA HIS A 98 -19.71 -8.07 -2.56
C HIS A 98 -18.46 -8.89 -2.15
N ASN A 99 -17.99 -8.80 -0.90
CA ASN A 99 -16.71 -9.38 -0.45
C ASN A 99 -16.84 -10.53 0.58
N ASP A 100 -18.08 -10.88 0.98
CA ASP A 100 -18.34 -11.95 1.96
C ASP A 100 -18.19 -13.35 1.35
N ASN A 101 -16.94 -13.82 1.27
CA ASN A 101 -16.63 -15.24 1.07
C ASN A 101 -15.50 -15.74 1.99
N ARG A 102 -15.18 -15.02 3.09
CA ARG A 102 -14.19 -15.45 4.08
C ARG A 102 -14.87 -15.74 5.42
N ALA A 103 -15.05 -17.02 5.74
CA ALA A 103 -15.64 -17.51 6.98
C ALA A 103 -14.76 -17.14 8.20
N GLY A 104 -15.21 -16.14 8.96
CA GLY A 104 -14.61 -15.66 10.21
C GLY A 104 -15.23 -14.33 10.62
N ALA A 105 -15.12 -13.93 11.90
CA ALA A 105 -15.55 -12.60 12.36
C ALA A 105 -14.65 -11.53 11.74
N SER A 106 -15.04 -11.00 10.57
CA SER A 106 -14.34 -9.94 9.87
C SER A 106 -14.39 -8.63 10.67
N TRP A 107 -13.32 -7.83 10.61
CA TRP A 107 -13.32 -6.49 11.18
C TRP A 107 -14.37 -5.63 10.47
N GLN A 108 -15.31 -5.13 11.25
CA GLN A 108 -16.33 -4.19 10.78
C GLN A 108 -15.75 -2.78 10.87
N VAL A 109 -15.50 -2.17 9.71
CA VAL A 109 -14.94 -0.82 9.59
C VAL A 109 -15.88 0.18 10.28
N PRO A 110 -15.48 0.81 11.39
CA PRO A 110 -16.33 1.76 12.09
C PRO A 110 -16.33 3.13 11.37
N VAL A 111 -17.46 3.83 11.43
CA VAL A 111 -17.56 5.25 11.07
C VAL A 111 -17.67 6.07 12.36
N LEU A 112 -16.69 6.94 12.60
CA LEU A 112 -16.55 7.75 13.81
C LEU A 112 -16.73 9.23 13.50
N SER A 113 -17.11 10.01 14.51
CA SER A 113 -17.25 11.47 14.39
C SER A 113 -16.26 12.15 15.32
N THR A 114 -15.58 13.19 14.83
CA THR A 114 -14.62 13.97 15.62
C THR A 114 -14.76 15.47 15.39
N VAL A 115 -14.33 16.25 16.37
CA VAL A 115 -14.12 17.69 16.25
C VAL A 115 -12.68 17.98 16.67
N ALA A 116 -11.75 17.96 15.70
CA ALA A 116 -10.32 18.06 15.99
C ALA A 116 -9.93 19.33 16.77
N THR A 117 -10.66 20.44 16.60
CA THR A 117 -10.38 21.70 17.29
C THR A 117 -10.73 21.68 18.78
N THR A 118 -11.67 20.82 19.20
CA THR A 118 -12.06 20.66 20.61
C THR A 118 -11.56 19.36 21.22
N GLY A 119 -11.09 18.42 20.39
CA GLY A 119 -10.69 17.07 20.80
C GLY A 119 -11.88 16.11 20.99
N GLU A 120 -13.11 16.54 20.70
CA GLU A 120 -14.29 15.68 20.83
C GLU A 120 -14.18 14.47 19.89
N GLY A 121 -14.49 13.27 20.42
CA GLY A 121 -14.43 12.01 19.68
C GLY A 121 -13.01 11.44 19.48
N VAL A 122 -11.96 12.21 19.76
CA VAL A 122 -10.57 11.74 19.60
C VAL A 122 -10.22 10.57 20.53
N PRO A 123 -10.61 10.56 21.83
CA PRO A 123 -10.36 9.40 22.68
C PRO A 123 -10.99 8.10 22.14
N ALA A 124 -12.24 8.18 21.71
CA ALA A 124 -12.93 7.02 21.11
C ALA A 124 -12.28 6.58 19.78
N LEU A 125 -11.70 7.51 19.02
CA LEU A 125 -10.92 7.17 17.83
C LEU A 125 -9.66 6.38 18.20
N VAL A 126 -8.90 6.82 19.22
CA VAL A 126 -7.72 6.11 19.71
C VAL A 126 -8.08 4.69 20.17
N ASP A 127 -9.14 4.54 20.98
CA ASP A 127 -9.62 3.23 21.42
C ASP A 127 -9.92 2.27 20.25
N ARG A 128 -10.44 2.81 19.13
CA ARG A 128 -10.74 2.01 17.93
C ARG A 128 -9.49 1.67 17.11
N ILE A 129 -8.47 2.53 17.12
CA ILE A 129 -7.17 2.23 16.50
C ILE A 129 -6.51 1.05 17.24
N GLU A 130 -6.50 1.11 18.58
CA GLU A 130 -5.96 0.04 19.43
C GLU A 130 -6.75 -1.27 19.24
N ALA A 131 -8.08 -1.20 19.27
CA ALA A 131 -8.93 -2.36 19.04
C ALA A 131 -8.73 -3.01 17.66
N HIS A 132 -8.40 -2.22 16.63
CA HIS A 132 -8.07 -2.76 15.31
C HIS A 132 -6.73 -3.50 15.33
N PHE A 133 -5.72 -2.92 15.97
CA PHE A 133 -4.42 -3.56 16.12
C PHE A 133 -4.53 -4.88 16.89
N ASP A 134 -5.28 -4.92 17.99
CA ASP A 134 -5.59 -6.14 18.74
C ASP A 134 -6.33 -7.19 17.90
N TYR A 135 -7.23 -6.74 17.02
CA TYR A 135 -7.87 -7.63 16.07
C TYR A 135 -6.86 -8.24 15.09
N LEU A 136 -5.95 -7.43 14.52
CA LEU A 136 -4.93 -7.93 13.60
C LEU A 136 -4.02 -8.97 14.26
N GLN A 137 -3.63 -8.75 15.52
CA GLN A 137 -2.85 -9.71 16.30
C GLN A 137 -3.62 -11.01 16.54
N ARG A 138 -4.82 -10.94 17.11
CA ARG A 138 -5.60 -12.13 17.49
C ARG A 138 -6.09 -12.95 16.30
N SER A 139 -6.33 -12.30 15.16
CA SER A 139 -6.76 -12.96 13.93
C SER A 139 -5.61 -13.53 13.10
N GLY A 140 -4.34 -13.26 13.47
CA GLY A 140 -3.16 -13.64 12.68
C GLY A 140 -2.92 -12.76 11.45
N ARG A 141 -3.83 -11.84 11.13
CA ARG A 141 -3.73 -10.95 9.97
C ARG A 141 -2.55 -9.98 10.03
N LEU A 142 -2.06 -9.66 11.22
CA LEU A 142 -0.84 -8.86 11.36
C LEU A 142 0.34 -9.56 10.69
N GLN A 143 0.54 -10.84 11.03
CA GLN A 143 1.65 -11.64 10.49
C GLN A 143 1.51 -11.87 8.98
N GLU A 144 0.28 -12.10 8.50
CA GLU A 144 0.00 -12.20 7.06
C GLU A 144 0.37 -10.91 6.32
N ARG A 145 -0.07 -9.75 6.83
CA ARG A 145 0.25 -8.44 6.26
C ARG A 145 1.77 -8.18 6.25
N GLU A 146 2.48 -8.54 7.31
CA GLU A 146 3.94 -8.42 7.38
C GLU A 146 4.65 -9.30 6.35
N GLN A 147 4.20 -10.55 6.18
CA GLN A 147 4.77 -11.46 5.18
C GLN A 147 4.52 -10.94 3.76
N GLU A 148 3.31 -10.47 3.46
CA GLU A 148 2.97 -9.87 2.17
C GLU A 148 3.80 -8.60 1.88
N ARG A 149 4.11 -7.80 2.91
CA ARG A 149 4.99 -6.63 2.78
C ARG A 149 6.43 -7.05 2.51
N ALA A 150 6.96 -7.98 3.30
CA ALA A 150 8.32 -8.49 3.14
C ALA A 150 8.52 -9.12 1.76
N ALA A 151 7.55 -9.91 1.28
CA ALA A 151 7.60 -10.52 -0.05
C ALA A 151 7.64 -9.46 -1.17
N ARG A 152 6.75 -8.46 -1.11
CA ARG A 152 6.72 -7.36 -2.10
C ARG A 152 8.01 -6.56 -2.12
N GLU A 153 8.56 -6.26 -0.95
CA GLU A 153 9.84 -5.57 -0.84
C GLU A 153 10.99 -6.39 -1.40
N LEU A 154 11.10 -7.66 -1.02
CA LEU A 154 12.14 -8.56 -1.49
C LEU A 154 12.12 -8.63 -3.03
N GLU A 155 10.94 -8.78 -3.62
CA GLU A 155 10.75 -8.77 -5.07
C GLU A 155 11.22 -7.46 -5.71
N GLN A 156 10.83 -6.32 -5.12
CA GLN A 156 11.23 -4.99 -5.62
C GLN A 156 12.74 -4.80 -5.58
N LEU A 157 13.39 -5.16 -4.46
CA LEU A 157 14.84 -5.07 -4.29
C LEU A 157 15.55 -5.99 -5.28
N ALA A 158 15.10 -7.24 -5.44
CA ALA A 158 15.66 -8.18 -6.39
C ALA A 158 15.58 -7.65 -7.84
N ARG A 159 14.42 -7.12 -8.25
CA ARG A 159 14.23 -6.48 -9.57
C ARG A 159 15.19 -5.29 -9.77
N GLN A 160 15.33 -4.43 -8.76
CA GLN A 160 16.23 -3.28 -8.82
C GLN A 160 17.70 -3.69 -8.93
N MET A 161 18.11 -4.69 -8.15
CA MET A 161 19.48 -5.22 -8.18
C MET A 161 19.81 -5.85 -9.53
N LEU A 162 18.91 -6.67 -10.07
CA LEU A 162 19.07 -7.26 -11.40
C LEU A 162 19.19 -6.18 -12.48
N TRP A 163 18.31 -5.17 -12.44
CA TRP A 163 18.35 -4.08 -13.41
C TRP A 163 19.65 -3.27 -13.32
N ARG A 164 20.13 -2.96 -12.11
CA ARG A 164 21.44 -2.30 -11.91
C ARG A 164 22.58 -3.13 -12.49
N ARG A 165 22.55 -4.45 -12.31
CA ARG A 165 23.55 -5.36 -12.87
C ARG A 165 23.53 -5.34 -14.40
N ILE A 166 22.35 -5.40 -15.01
CA ILE A 166 22.18 -5.26 -16.48
C ILE A 166 22.80 -3.95 -16.97
N LEU A 167 22.54 -2.83 -16.31
CA LEU A 167 23.11 -1.54 -16.71
C LEU A 167 24.64 -1.48 -16.57
N ALA A 168 25.21 -2.22 -15.62
CA ALA A 168 26.65 -2.25 -15.37
C ALA A 168 27.41 -3.20 -16.31
N GLU A 169 26.83 -4.37 -16.61
CA GLU A 169 27.50 -5.44 -17.36
C GLU A 169 27.13 -5.49 -18.84
N VAL A 170 25.92 -5.04 -19.22
CA VAL A 170 25.46 -5.06 -20.61
C VAL A 170 25.73 -3.70 -21.30
N PRO A 171 26.55 -3.66 -22.36
CA PRO A 171 26.84 -2.44 -23.10
C PRO A 171 25.58 -1.72 -23.56
N ALA A 172 25.61 -0.38 -23.57
CA ALA A 172 24.47 0.42 -24.02
C ALA A 172 24.04 0.08 -25.45
N ALA A 173 25.02 -0.14 -26.34
CA ALA A 173 24.77 -0.54 -27.72
C ALA A 173 23.94 -1.82 -27.83
N THR A 174 24.24 -2.85 -27.04
CA THR A 174 23.47 -4.11 -27.03
C THR A 174 22.02 -3.87 -26.60
N ARG A 175 21.81 -3.04 -25.57
CA ARG A 175 20.45 -2.67 -25.09
C ARG A 175 19.68 -1.89 -26.16
N GLU A 176 20.35 -0.99 -26.88
CA GLU A 176 19.77 -0.21 -27.97
C GLU A 176 19.39 -1.11 -29.17
N THR A 177 20.26 -2.05 -29.55
CA THR A 177 19.96 -3.04 -30.60
C THR A 177 18.72 -3.86 -30.27
N LEU A 178 18.61 -4.39 -29.05
CA LEU A 178 17.44 -5.17 -28.62
C LEU A 178 16.18 -4.32 -28.58
N THR A 179 16.28 -3.06 -28.13
CA THR A 179 15.15 -2.12 -28.12
C THR A 179 14.66 -1.83 -29.54
N ALA A 180 15.58 -1.63 -30.48
CA ALA A 180 15.25 -1.40 -31.89
C ALA A 180 14.59 -2.63 -32.54
N ALA A 181 15.10 -3.83 -32.28
CA ALA A 181 14.50 -5.08 -32.77
C ALA A 181 13.05 -5.26 -32.28
N VAL A 182 12.78 -4.93 -31.01
CA VAL A 182 11.41 -4.93 -30.46
C VAL A 182 10.52 -3.87 -31.13
N ALA A 183 11.02 -2.65 -31.28
CA ALA A 183 10.28 -1.55 -31.92
C ALA A 183 9.91 -1.87 -33.38
N ASN A 184 10.83 -2.53 -34.10
CA ASN A 184 10.64 -2.95 -35.49
C ASN A 184 9.83 -4.26 -35.64
N ARG A 185 9.43 -4.89 -34.53
CA ARG A 185 8.73 -6.19 -34.48
C ARG A 185 9.55 -7.35 -35.07
N GLU A 186 10.87 -7.24 -35.06
CA GLU A 186 11.80 -8.29 -35.46
C GLU A 186 12.03 -9.30 -34.33
N MET A 187 11.78 -8.88 -33.09
CA MET A 187 11.84 -9.70 -31.88
C MET A 187 10.69 -9.32 -30.95
N ASP A 188 10.11 -10.28 -30.23
CA ASP A 188 9.10 -9.97 -29.23
C ASP A 188 9.75 -9.46 -27.91
N PRO A 189 9.03 -8.67 -27.10
CA PRO A 189 9.57 -8.11 -25.86
C PRO A 189 10.04 -9.16 -24.84
N TYR A 190 9.45 -10.35 -24.80
CA TYR A 190 9.82 -11.39 -23.84
C TYR A 190 11.17 -12.00 -24.20
N SER A 191 11.39 -12.29 -25.48
CA SER A 191 12.68 -12.79 -25.98
C SER A 191 13.80 -11.77 -25.73
N ALA A 192 13.59 -10.50 -26.05
CA ALA A 192 14.58 -9.44 -25.81
C ALA A 192 14.91 -9.27 -24.31
N ALA A 193 13.89 -9.33 -23.44
CA ALA A 193 14.10 -9.28 -22.00
C ALA A 193 14.85 -10.51 -21.47
N ALA A 194 14.53 -11.71 -21.98
CA ALA A 194 15.23 -12.94 -21.61
C ALA A 194 16.72 -12.87 -21.98
N GLU A 195 17.06 -12.30 -23.14
CA GLU A 195 18.45 -12.10 -23.56
C GLU A 195 19.21 -11.15 -22.63
N LEU A 196 18.60 -10.02 -22.24
CA LEU A 196 19.18 -9.09 -21.27
C LEU A 196 19.43 -9.74 -19.90
N VAL A 197 18.48 -10.54 -19.42
CA VAL A 197 18.62 -11.24 -18.14
C VAL A 197 19.69 -12.31 -18.22
N ALA A 198 19.70 -13.12 -19.29
CA ALA A 198 20.68 -14.19 -19.49
C ALA A 198 22.12 -13.65 -19.54
N ALA A 199 22.33 -12.45 -20.09
CA ALA A 199 23.64 -11.82 -20.18
C ALA A 199 24.31 -11.54 -18.81
N VAL A 200 23.55 -11.48 -17.72
CA VAL A 200 24.06 -11.19 -16.37
C VAL A 200 23.88 -12.33 -15.37
N LEU A 201 23.29 -13.44 -15.79
CA LEU A 201 23.18 -14.64 -14.95
C LEU A 201 24.46 -15.48 -15.08
N PRO A 202 24.98 -16.04 -13.97
CA PRO A 202 26.12 -16.96 -14.04
C PRO A 202 25.77 -18.18 -14.89
N GLN A 203 26.70 -18.60 -15.74
CA GLN A 203 26.57 -19.81 -16.54
C GLN A 203 26.65 -21.02 -15.59
N ARG A 204 25.84 -22.08 -15.82
CA ARG A 204 25.78 -23.27 -14.94
C ARG A 204 27.12 -23.99 -14.75
N SER A 205 28.17 -23.63 -15.49
CA SER A 205 29.54 -24.13 -15.34
C SER A 205 30.25 -23.65 -14.06
N ASP A 206 29.79 -22.57 -13.42
CA ASP A 206 30.54 -21.92 -12.33
C ASP A 206 30.29 -22.55 -10.94
N PHE A 207 29.35 -23.50 -10.84
CA PHE A 207 29.04 -24.24 -9.60
C PHE A 207 29.62 -25.67 -9.58
N ALA A 208 30.37 -26.08 -10.60
CA ALA A 208 30.87 -27.44 -10.76
C ALA A 208 32.33 -27.62 -10.29
N GLY A 209 32.76 -26.90 -9.25
CA GLY A 209 34.10 -27.03 -8.69
C GLY A 209 34.09 -26.98 -7.17
N ASP A 210 33.99 -28.13 -6.54
CA ASP A 210 34.96 -28.67 -5.56
C ASP A 210 34.31 -29.89 -4.86
N ASP A 211 34.36 -31.05 -5.52
CA ASP A 211 34.05 -32.35 -4.91
C ASP A 211 34.94 -33.39 -5.60
N THR A 212 36.23 -33.35 -5.27
CA THR A 212 37.20 -34.44 -5.47
C THR A 212 38.09 -34.56 -4.25
#